data_AF-A0A428U0H6-F1
#
_entry.id   AF-A0A428U0H6-F1
#
_cell.length_a   1.000
_cell.length_b   1.000
_cell.length_c   1.000
_cell.angle_alpha   90.00
_cell.angle_beta   90.00
_cell.angle_gamma   90.00
#
_symmetry.space_group_name_H-M   'P 1'
#
loop_
_entity.id
_entity.type
_entity.pdbx_description
1 polymer ?
#
loop_
_entity_poly.entity_id
_entity_poly.type
_entity_poly.pdbx_seq_one_letter_code
_entity_poly.pdbx_strand_id
1 'polypeptide(L)'
;MSLFSAQLFPGRALGFLVLGATLHDVLTRLKAEPQRFPKIELLYSPDRPVTEPVAVDLPANGVRLRFDGPEQRLRLIEVLDFTKNHITFKERDLVRPVNGSTPASPIPDDSTSGPTFRQVYHRLLGPTYDGEFIPPVAGQEYGIYVLSYPGVAFNFKLHPSEYSPEKDVVSTFASASSQVATSMAVFSGDSWADARPTLWTEILPSIKSTSVIPRGKDVYPDEISLIRMYGGGKIQLFRKWTNNSFVINLGETTPQDLIMELGPPNAIYRRNDQKMVIHKNANN
;
A
#
# COMPACT_ATOMS: atom_id res chain seq x y z
N MET A 1 10.75 -18.88 13.08
CA MET A 1 10.49 -17.84 12.05
C MET A 1 9.89 -16.65 12.77
N SER A 2 10.37 -15.43 12.53
CA SER A 2 9.75 -14.23 13.10
C SER A 2 8.46 -13.93 12.32
N LEU A 3 7.36 -13.72 13.04
CA LEU A 3 6.09 -13.34 12.45
C LEU A 3 6.22 -11.96 11.80
N PHE A 4 5.56 -11.74 10.66
CA PHE A 4 5.49 -10.40 10.07
C PHE A 4 4.59 -9.51 10.92
N SER A 5 5.20 -8.52 11.59
CA SER A 5 4.51 -7.53 12.40
C SER A 5 4.46 -6.19 11.68
N ALA A 6 3.27 -5.58 11.59
CA ALA A 6 3.09 -4.31 10.89
C ALA A 6 1.97 -3.45 11.50
N GLN A 7 2.14 -2.14 11.46
CA GLN A 7 1.07 -1.20 11.79
C GLN A 7 0.23 -0.90 10.55
N LEU A 8 -1.09 -0.96 10.70
CA LEU A 8 -2.06 -0.56 9.70
C LEU A 8 -2.17 0.97 9.64
N PHE A 9 -2.01 1.52 8.44
CA PHE A 9 -2.30 2.91 8.11
C PHE A 9 -3.34 2.93 6.97
N PRO A 10 -4.65 3.08 7.29
CA PRO A 10 -5.71 3.11 6.28
C PRO A 10 -5.42 4.15 5.20
N GLY A 11 -5.67 3.80 3.94
CA GLY A 11 -5.44 4.69 2.81
C GLY A 11 -4.00 4.79 2.35
N ARG A 12 -3.05 4.14 3.06
CA ARG A 12 -1.63 4.48 2.94
C ARG A 12 -0.70 3.28 2.93
N ALA A 13 -0.72 2.45 3.97
CA ALA A 13 0.32 1.45 4.16
C ALA A 13 -0.06 0.33 5.13
N LEU A 14 0.70 -0.76 5.04
CA LEU A 14 0.82 -1.80 6.06
C LEU A 14 2.29 -1.94 6.46
N GLY A 15 2.69 -1.30 7.56
CA GLY A 15 4.09 -1.20 7.95
C GLY A 15 4.93 -0.47 6.89
N PHE A 16 5.98 -1.13 6.38
CA PHE A 16 6.84 -0.57 5.33
C PHE A 16 6.27 -0.72 3.91
N LEU A 17 5.14 -1.43 3.75
CA LEU A 17 4.47 -1.65 2.47
C LEU A 17 3.54 -0.47 2.21
N VAL A 18 4.00 0.49 1.39
CA VAL A 18 3.31 1.76 1.16
C VAL A 18 2.65 1.74 -0.21
N LEU A 19 1.38 2.14 -0.28
CA LEU A 19 0.67 2.31 -1.54
C LEU A 19 1.44 3.29 -2.45
N GLY A 20 1.55 2.96 -3.72
CA GLY A 20 2.38 3.68 -4.69
C GLY A 20 3.86 3.30 -4.70
N ALA A 21 4.35 2.49 -3.77
CA ALA A 21 5.71 1.95 -3.85
C ALA A 21 5.87 1.06 -5.10
N THR A 22 7.07 1.07 -5.67
CA THR A 22 7.37 0.28 -6.89
C THR A 22 7.51 -1.20 -6.54
N LEU A 23 7.17 -2.08 -7.49
CA LEU A 23 7.42 -3.52 -7.36
C LEU A 23 8.89 -3.81 -7.07
N HIS A 24 9.79 -3.05 -7.70
CA HIS A 24 11.23 -3.15 -7.46
C HIS A 24 11.60 -2.88 -5.99
N ASP A 25 11.13 -1.76 -5.43
CA ASP A 25 11.44 -1.36 -4.06
C ASP A 25 10.86 -2.36 -3.04
N VAL A 26 9.61 -2.77 -3.27
CA VAL A 26 8.94 -3.74 -2.41
C VAL A 26 9.67 -5.09 -2.44
N LEU A 27 9.97 -5.63 -3.63
CA LEU A 27 10.73 -6.89 -3.74
C LEU A 27 12.12 -6.78 -3.13
N THR A 28 12.81 -5.65 -3.30
CA THR A 28 14.13 -5.42 -2.70
C THR A 28 14.07 -5.48 -1.18
N ARG A 29 13.09 -4.80 -0.56
CA ARG A 29 12.87 -4.84 0.90
C ARG A 29 12.46 -6.22 1.40
N LEU A 30 11.60 -6.93 0.69
CA LEU A 30 11.19 -8.29 1.05
C LEU A 30 12.37 -9.27 1.00
N LYS A 31 13.16 -9.22 -0.08
CA LYS A 31 14.34 -10.08 -0.28
C LYS A 31 15.47 -9.80 0.72
N ALA A 32 15.53 -8.59 1.27
CA ALA A 32 16.49 -8.24 2.32
C ALA A 32 16.22 -8.95 3.66
N GLU A 33 15.02 -9.51 3.86
CA GLU A 33 14.62 -10.16 5.12
C GLU A 33 14.09 -11.60 4.89
N PRO A 34 14.93 -12.52 4.39
CA PRO A 34 14.50 -13.87 3.99
C PRO A 34 13.98 -14.73 5.14
N GLN A 35 14.38 -14.45 6.39
CA GLN A 35 13.86 -15.14 7.58
C GLN A 35 12.42 -14.72 7.91
N ARG A 36 12.03 -13.49 7.56
CA ARG A 36 10.68 -12.95 7.78
C ARG A 36 9.77 -13.24 6.59
N PHE A 37 10.34 -13.27 5.37
CA PHE A 37 9.63 -13.58 4.12
C PHE A 37 10.29 -14.77 3.41
N PRO A 38 10.11 -15.99 3.94
CA PRO A 38 10.79 -17.18 3.42
C PRO A 38 10.28 -17.64 2.05
N LYS A 39 9.07 -17.20 1.65
CA LYS A 39 8.45 -17.58 0.38
C LYS A 39 7.78 -16.36 -0.25
N ILE A 40 8.21 -16.03 -1.46
CA ILE A 40 7.72 -14.90 -2.28
C ILE A 40 7.34 -15.48 -3.64
N GLU A 41 6.06 -15.39 -4.00
CA GLU A 41 5.53 -15.87 -5.28
C GLU A 41 5.13 -14.66 -6.13
N LEU A 42 5.58 -14.63 -7.39
CA LEU A 42 5.26 -13.55 -8.33
C LEU A 42 4.29 -14.08 -9.38
N LEU A 43 3.11 -13.48 -9.44
CA LEU A 43 2.05 -13.80 -10.39
C LEU A 43 1.94 -12.68 -11.41
N TYR A 44 2.08 -13.01 -12.69
CA TYR A 44 1.98 -12.06 -13.79
C TYR A 44 1.42 -12.75 -15.04
N SER A 45 0.84 -11.97 -15.96
CA SER A 45 0.41 -12.49 -17.26
C SER A 45 1.62 -12.60 -18.19
N PRO A 46 1.96 -13.81 -18.71
CA PRO A 46 3.03 -13.95 -19.69
C PRO A 46 2.67 -13.31 -21.04
N ASP A 47 1.38 -13.31 -21.40
CA ASP A 47 0.88 -12.74 -22.66
C ASP A 47 0.84 -11.20 -22.62
N ARG A 48 0.56 -10.63 -21.44
CA ARG A 48 0.33 -9.20 -21.24
C ARG A 48 1.09 -8.64 -20.02
N PRO A 49 2.43 -8.79 -19.96
CA PRO A 49 3.22 -8.50 -18.75
C PRO A 49 3.30 -7.00 -18.39
N VAL A 50 2.98 -6.11 -19.33
CA VAL A 50 3.04 -4.64 -19.15
C VAL A 50 1.67 -4.04 -18.87
N THR A 51 0.58 -4.68 -19.26
CA THR A 51 -0.76 -4.08 -19.10
C THR A 51 -1.56 -4.72 -17.98
N GLU A 52 -1.38 -6.02 -17.74
CA GLU A 52 -2.09 -6.71 -16.68
C GLU A 52 -1.44 -6.48 -15.31
N PRO A 53 -2.25 -6.38 -14.23
CA PRO A 53 -1.73 -6.28 -12.87
C PRO A 53 -0.79 -7.43 -12.51
N VAL A 54 0.23 -7.11 -11.72
CA VAL A 54 1.17 -8.09 -11.16
C VAL A 54 0.83 -8.29 -9.68
N ALA A 55 0.87 -9.53 -9.19
CA ALA A 55 0.69 -9.81 -7.76
C ALA A 55 1.94 -10.46 -7.16
N VAL A 56 2.25 -10.07 -5.92
CA VAL A 56 3.26 -10.69 -5.08
C VAL A 56 2.54 -11.36 -3.91
N ASP A 57 2.54 -12.68 -3.90
CA ASP A 57 1.96 -13.50 -2.85
C ASP A 57 3.03 -13.86 -1.81
N LEU A 58 2.68 -13.63 -0.53
CA LEU A 58 3.49 -13.94 0.64
C LEU A 58 2.76 -15.01 1.47
N PRO A 59 2.70 -16.27 1.00
CA PRO A 59 1.86 -17.31 1.59
C PRO A 59 2.24 -17.65 3.04
N ALA A 60 3.52 -17.49 3.40
CA ALA A 60 4.00 -17.68 4.77
C ALA A 60 3.57 -16.56 5.73
N ASN A 61 3.17 -15.42 5.21
CA ASN A 61 2.78 -14.22 5.96
C ASN A 61 1.29 -13.91 5.86
N GLY A 62 0.55 -14.60 4.98
CA GLY A 62 -0.88 -14.38 4.77
C GLY A 62 -1.20 -13.05 4.09
N VAL A 63 -0.27 -12.52 3.29
CA VAL A 63 -0.39 -11.21 2.62
C VAL A 63 -0.25 -11.36 1.11
N ARG A 64 -1.06 -10.61 0.36
CA ARG A 64 -0.95 -10.45 -1.09
C ARG A 64 -0.84 -8.98 -1.44
N LEU A 65 0.10 -8.65 -2.32
CA LEU A 65 0.36 -7.29 -2.79
C LEU A 65 0.02 -7.23 -4.27
N ARG A 66 -0.74 -6.24 -4.71
CA ARG A 66 -1.09 -6.10 -6.13
C ARG A 66 -0.64 -4.77 -6.69
N PHE A 67 0.00 -4.86 -7.83
CA PHE A 67 0.61 -3.77 -8.56
C PHE A 67 -0.13 -3.55 -9.87
N ASP A 68 -0.22 -2.31 -10.33
CA ASP A 68 -0.69 -2.05 -11.69
C ASP A 68 0.26 -2.63 -12.75
N GLY A 69 -0.22 -2.78 -13.98
CA GLY A 69 0.59 -3.30 -15.07
C GLY A 69 1.64 -2.30 -15.55
N PRO A 70 1.22 -1.11 -16.06
CA PRO A 70 2.13 -0.22 -16.80
C PRO A 70 3.30 0.31 -15.97
N GLU A 71 3.10 0.47 -14.66
CA GLU A 71 4.06 1.16 -13.78
C GLU A 71 4.54 0.33 -12.59
N GLN A 72 3.94 -0.84 -12.42
CA GLN A 72 4.20 -1.77 -11.34
C GLN A 72 4.19 -1.07 -9.99
N ARG A 73 3.16 -0.25 -9.73
CA ARG A 73 2.95 0.45 -8.47
C ARG A 73 1.95 -0.26 -7.58
N LEU A 74 2.26 -0.35 -6.28
CA LEU A 74 1.41 -1.03 -5.31
C LEU A 74 0.06 -0.31 -5.18
N ARG A 75 -1.01 -0.97 -5.61
CA ARG A 75 -2.40 -0.44 -5.57
C ARG A 75 -3.20 -1.00 -4.41
N LEU A 76 -2.93 -2.26 -4.06
CA LEU A 76 -3.73 -2.99 -3.09
C LEU A 76 -2.84 -3.86 -2.22
N ILE A 77 -3.05 -3.79 -0.91
CA ILE A 77 -2.45 -4.68 0.07
C ILE A 77 -3.59 -5.49 0.68
N GLU A 78 -3.52 -6.81 0.56
CA GLU A 78 -4.53 -7.73 1.07
C GLU A 78 -3.93 -8.59 2.17
N VAL A 79 -4.65 -8.73 3.28
CA VAL A 79 -4.38 -9.70 4.33
C VAL A 79 -5.42 -10.80 4.18
N LEU A 80 -4.96 -11.97 3.76
CA LEU A 80 -5.78 -13.13 3.43
C LEU A 80 -5.83 -14.17 4.56
N ASP A 81 -4.89 -14.09 5.50
CA ASP A 81 -4.80 -15.00 6.64
C ASP A 81 -4.20 -14.24 7.83
N PHE A 82 -5.03 -13.85 8.80
CA PHE A 82 -4.59 -13.07 9.95
C PHE A 82 -3.75 -13.87 10.95
N THR A 83 -3.72 -15.20 10.84
CA THR A 83 -2.95 -16.05 11.76
C THR A 83 -1.44 -16.06 11.46
N LYS A 84 -1.06 -15.59 10.26
CA LYS A 84 0.32 -15.58 9.75
C LYS A 84 1.01 -14.22 9.85
N ASN A 85 0.37 -13.24 10.49
CA ASN A 85 0.89 -11.90 10.69
C ASN A 85 0.42 -11.35 12.04
N HIS A 86 1.03 -10.24 12.45
CA HIS A 86 0.62 -9.49 13.63
C HIS A 86 0.40 -8.04 13.24
N ILE A 87 -0.85 -7.65 13.09
CA ILE A 87 -1.21 -6.31 12.64
C ILE A 87 -1.79 -5.51 13.78
N THR A 88 -1.30 -4.28 13.93
CA THR A 88 -1.80 -3.34 14.93
C THR A 88 -2.41 -2.11 14.28
N PHE A 89 -3.42 -1.51 14.91
CA PHE A 89 -4.02 -0.25 14.51
C PHE A 89 -4.15 0.65 15.73
N LYS A 90 -3.53 1.83 15.69
CA LYS A 90 -3.45 2.77 16.83
C LYS A 90 -3.03 2.06 18.13
N GLU A 91 -1.93 1.30 18.06
CA GLU A 91 -1.35 0.51 19.17
C GLU A 91 -2.23 -0.62 19.72
N ARG A 92 -3.35 -0.93 19.06
CA ARG A 92 -4.23 -2.06 19.41
C ARG A 92 -4.07 -3.19 18.40
N ASP A 93 -4.03 -4.42 18.88
CA ASP A 93 -3.97 -5.58 17.99
C ASP A 93 -5.29 -5.77 17.24
N LEU A 94 -5.20 -6.01 15.93
CA LEU A 94 -6.35 -6.43 15.13
C LEU A 94 -6.81 -7.83 15.55
N VAL A 95 -5.88 -8.75 15.73
CA VAL A 95 -6.13 -10.08 16.30
C VAL A 95 -5.26 -10.25 17.53
N ARG A 96 -5.87 -10.59 18.67
CA ARG A 96 -5.12 -10.75 19.91
C ARG A 96 -4.16 -11.95 19.79
N PRO A 97 -2.88 -11.80 20.14
CA PRO A 97 -1.96 -12.92 20.14
C PRO A 97 -2.35 -13.94 21.22
N VAL A 98 -2.36 -15.22 20.84
CA VAL A 98 -2.75 -16.37 21.70
C VAL A 98 -1.86 -16.51 22.94
N ASN A 99 -0.67 -15.89 22.95
CA ASN A 99 0.34 -16.04 24.00
C ASN A 99 0.46 -14.82 24.96
N GLY A 100 -0.47 -13.87 24.89
CA GLY A 100 -0.48 -12.70 25.79
C GLY A 100 -1.07 -13.01 27.16
N SER A 101 -0.23 -13.46 28.10
CA SER A 101 -0.60 -13.67 29.50
C SER A 101 -0.99 -12.36 30.21
N THR A 102 -2.28 -12.11 30.37
CA THR A 102 -2.84 -11.33 31.49
C THR A 102 -3.84 -12.21 32.24
N PRO A 103 -3.64 -12.49 33.54
CA PRO A 103 -4.55 -13.32 34.33
C PRO A 103 -5.67 -12.45 34.90
N ALA A 104 -6.68 -12.14 34.09
CA ALA A 104 -7.97 -11.67 34.59
C ALA A 104 -9.05 -11.83 33.51
N SER A 105 -9.76 -12.97 33.61
CA SER A 105 -11.13 -13.27 33.12
C SER A 105 -11.16 -14.60 32.35
N PRO A 106 -11.92 -15.60 32.83
CA PRO A 106 -12.11 -16.86 32.13
C PRO A 106 -13.24 -16.69 31.12
N ILE A 107 -12.90 -16.58 29.84
CA ILE A 107 -13.78 -17.06 28.75
C ILE A 107 -12.86 -17.78 27.75
N PRO A 108 -12.99 -19.12 27.61
CA PRO A 108 -12.36 -19.85 26.53
C PRO A 108 -13.24 -19.67 25.31
N ASP A 109 -12.90 -18.76 24.41
CA ASP A 109 -13.50 -18.74 23.08
C ASP A 109 -12.38 -18.73 22.05
N ASP A 110 -12.42 -19.79 21.22
CA ASP A 110 -11.69 -20.13 20.01
C ASP A 110 -10.57 -19.19 19.55
N SER A 111 -9.45 -19.78 19.14
CA SER A 111 -8.45 -19.14 18.31
C SER A 111 -9.11 -18.59 17.02
N THR A 112 -9.61 -17.35 17.06
CA THR A 112 -10.32 -16.76 15.93
C THR A 112 -9.32 -16.53 14.80
N SER A 113 -9.60 -17.06 13.61
CA SER A 113 -8.73 -16.93 12.44
C SER A 113 -8.65 -15.50 11.87
N GLY A 114 -9.32 -14.53 12.50
CA GLY A 114 -9.39 -13.13 12.09
C GLY A 114 -10.09 -12.24 13.13
N PRO A 115 -10.11 -10.91 12.91
CA PRO A 115 -10.81 -9.96 13.76
C PRO A 115 -12.33 -10.14 13.62
N THR A 116 -13.05 -10.11 14.74
CA THR A 116 -14.52 -10.18 14.71
C THR A 116 -15.12 -8.87 14.18
N PHE A 117 -16.31 -8.95 13.57
CA PHE A 117 -17.04 -7.76 13.12
C PHE A 117 -17.20 -6.74 14.25
N ARG A 118 -17.63 -7.21 15.43
CA ARG A 118 -17.81 -6.36 16.61
C ARG A 118 -16.52 -5.64 17.02
N GLN A 119 -15.37 -6.29 16.93
CA GLN A 119 -14.07 -5.68 17.24
C GLN A 119 -13.71 -4.59 16.24
N VAL A 120 -13.86 -4.84 14.94
CA VAL A 120 -13.59 -3.86 13.90
C VAL A 120 -14.53 -2.65 14.05
N TYR A 121 -15.83 -2.92 14.09
CA TYR A 121 -16.88 -1.92 14.04
C TYR A 121 -16.96 -1.08 15.34
N HIS A 122 -16.96 -1.70 16.51
CA HIS A 122 -17.17 -0.95 17.77
C HIS A 122 -15.89 -0.52 18.48
N ARG A 123 -14.74 -1.18 18.26
CA ARG A 123 -13.53 -0.94 19.07
C ARG A 123 -12.37 -0.31 18.31
N LEU A 124 -12.26 -0.57 17.01
CA LEU A 124 -11.11 -0.13 16.21
C LEU A 124 -11.44 1.09 15.35
N LEU A 125 -12.44 0.98 14.47
CA LEU A 125 -12.70 1.98 13.42
C LEU A 125 -13.96 2.81 13.65
N GLY A 126 -14.95 2.29 14.39
CA GLY A 126 -16.17 3.01 14.75
C GLY A 126 -17.35 2.71 13.81
N PRO A 127 -18.57 3.05 14.25
CA PRO A 127 -19.81 2.66 13.56
C PRO A 127 -20.21 3.62 12.42
N THR A 128 -19.25 4.31 11.82
CA THR A 128 -19.52 5.49 10.99
C THR A 128 -19.84 5.14 9.54
N TYR A 129 -19.64 3.89 9.12
CA TYR A 129 -19.74 3.48 7.73
C TYR A 129 -20.52 2.17 7.60
N ASP A 130 -21.47 2.16 6.66
CA ASP A 130 -22.22 0.98 6.26
C ASP A 130 -21.37 0.03 5.40
N GLY A 131 -21.82 -1.21 5.25
CA GLY A 131 -21.19 -2.19 4.37
C GLY A 131 -21.97 -2.43 3.08
N GLU A 132 -21.25 -2.91 2.05
CA GLU A 132 -21.80 -3.35 0.77
C GLU A 132 -21.89 -4.88 0.76
N PHE A 133 -23.03 -5.45 0.38
CA PHE A 133 -23.11 -6.88 0.11
C PHE A 133 -22.90 -7.16 -1.38
N ILE A 134 -21.86 -7.94 -1.67
CA ILE A 134 -21.57 -8.46 -3.00
C ILE A 134 -22.13 -9.89 -3.05
N PRO A 135 -23.13 -10.16 -3.90
CA PRO A 135 -23.72 -11.50 -4.00
C PRO A 135 -22.70 -12.53 -4.52
N PRO A 136 -22.88 -13.82 -4.20
CA PRO A 136 -21.99 -14.87 -4.67
C PRO A 136 -21.98 -14.94 -6.20
N VAL A 137 -20.81 -15.25 -6.76
CA VAL A 137 -20.69 -15.61 -8.17
C VAL A 137 -21.27 -17.02 -8.37
N ALA A 138 -21.80 -17.32 -9.56
CA ALA A 138 -22.41 -18.61 -9.88
C ALA A 138 -21.52 -19.79 -9.42
N GLY A 139 -22.07 -20.66 -8.56
CA GLY A 139 -21.36 -21.80 -7.98
C GLY A 139 -20.79 -21.59 -6.58
N GLN A 140 -20.89 -20.38 -6.01
CA GLN A 140 -20.54 -20.11 -4.60
C GLN A 140 -21.80 -20.01 -3.74
N GLU A 141 -21.72 -20.53 -2.51
CA GLU A 141 -22.82 -20.52 -1.55
C GLU A 141 -22.92 -19.20 -0.77
N TYR A 142 -21.78 -18.56 -0.51
CA TYR A 142 -21.69 -17.36 0.31
C TYR A 142 -21.31 -16.14 -0.53
N GLY A 143 -22.01 -15.02 -0.32
CA GLY A 143 -21.58 -13.71 -0.77
C GLY A 143 -20.57 -13.08 0.19
N ILE A 144 -20.15 -11.86 -0.15
CA ILE A 144 -19.18 -11.10 0.63
C ILE A 144 -19.85 -9.83 1.12
N TYR A 145 -19.95 -9.68 2.44
CA TYR A 145 -20.26 -8.41 3.07
C TYR A 145 -18.96 -7.63 3.30
N VAL A 146 -18.82 -6.49 2.62
CA VAL A 146 -17.66 -5.62 2.67
C VAL A 146 -17.96 -4.47 3.64
N LEU A 147 -17.35 -4.50 4.82
CA LEU A 147 -17.36 -3.35 5.72
C LEU A 147 -16.23 -2.40 5.30
N SER A 148 -16.59 -1.25 4.75
CA SER A 148 -15.64 -0.31 4.15
C SER A 148 -15.46 0.95 4.99
N TYR A 149 -14.21 1.37 5.14
CA TYR A 149 -13.78 2.65 5.69
C TYR A 149 -12.88 3.36 4.69
N PRO A 150 -12.59 4.66 4.87
CA PRO A 150 -11.60 5.36 4.07
C PRO A 150 -10.26 4.62 4.05
N GLY A 151 -9.94 4.06 2.90
CA GLY A 151 -8.72 3.36 2.58
C GLY A 151 -8.48 2.01 3.28
N VAL A 152 -9.48 1.43 3.93
CA VAL A 152 -9.41 0.05 4.46
C VAL A 152 -10.78 -0.63 4.41
N ALA A 153 -10.83 -1.90 4.03
CA ALA A 153 -12.06 -2.69 4.03
C ALA A 153 -11.84 -4.08 4.61
N PHE A 154 -12.91 -4.64 5.19
CA PHE A 154 -12.93 -5.98 5.77
C PHE A 154 -14.04 -6.80 5.12
N ASN A 155 -13.71 -8.02 4.72
CA ASN A 155 -14.63 -8.93 4.05
C ASN A 155 -15.12 -10.00 5.00
N PHE A 156 -16.44 -10.12 5.12
CA PHE A 156 -17.10 -11.16 5.90
C PHE A 156 -17.93 -12.03 4.96
N LYS A 157 -17.93 -13.35 5.19
CA LYS A 157 -18.82 -14.24 4.44
C LYS A 157 -20.24 -14.07 4.96
N LEU A 158 -21.19 -13.95 4.04
CA LEU A 158 -22.61 -13.82 4.39
C LEU A 158 -23.44 -14.66 3.42
N HIS A 159 -24.30 -15.52 3.95
CA HIS A 159 -25.22 -16.27 3.11
C HIS A 159 -26.28 -15.32 2.53
N PRO A 160 -26.64 -15.41 1.23
CA PRO A 160 -27.56 -14.46 0.60
C PRO A 160 -28.92 -14.34 1.29
N SER A 161 -29.43 -15.42 1.89
CA SER A 161 -30.71 -15.39 2.61
C SER A 161 -30.67 -14.61 3.94
N GLU A 162 -29.47 -14.35 4.47
CA GLU A 162 -29.29 -13.60 5.71
C GLU A 162 -29.19 -12.09 5.46
N TYR A 163 -28.90 -11.70 4.21
CA TYR A 163 -28.83 -10.31 3.78
C TYR A 163 -30.22 -9.77 3.40
N SER A 164 -30.54 -8.58 3.89
CA SER A 164 -31.67 -7.78 3.40
C SER A 164 -31.29 -6.30 3.44
N PRO A 165 -31.54 -5.53 2.36
CA PRO A 165 -31.27 -4.08 2.34
C PRO A 165 -32.02 -3.31 3.42
N GLU A 166 -33.16 -3.83 3.89
CA GLU A 166 -34.02 -3.19 4.89
C GLU A 166 -33.65 -3.61 6.33
N LYS A 167 -32.84 -4.67 6.47
CA LYS A 167 -32.45 -5.21 7.77
C LYS A 167 -31.17 -4.54 8.24
N ASP A 168 -31.09 -4.25 9.54
CA ASP A 168 -29.85 -3.81 10.17
C ASP A 168 -28.84 -4.97 10.23
N VAL A 169 -28.08 -5.12 9.12
CA VAL A 169 -27.02 -6.13 8.97
C VAL A 169 -25.95 -5.92 10.04
N VAL A 170 -25.64 -4.66 10.39
CA VAL A 170 -24.67 -4.33 11.43
C VAL A 170 -25.09 -4.92 12.77
N SER A 171 -26.36 -4.79 13.18
CA SER A 171 -26.86 -5.39 14.44
C SER A 171 -26.78 -6.92 14.43
N THR A 172 -27.03 -7.53 13.26
CA THR A 172 -26.97 -8.99 13.09
C THR A 172 -25.54 -9.49 13.24
N PHE A 173 -24.58 -8.81 12.62
CA PHE A 173 -23.16 -9.13 12.72
C PHE A 173 -22.56 -8.79 14.08
N ALA A 174 -23.02 -7.71 14.74
CA ALA A 174 -22.54 -7.32 16.06
C ALA A 174 -23.02 -8.26 17.18
N SER A 175 -24.18 -8.90 16.98
CA SER A 175 -24.74 -9.91 17.91
C SER A 175 -24.19 -11.32 17.67
N ALA A 176 -23.78 -11.63 16.44
CA ALA A 176 -23.13 -12.91 16.11
C ALA A 176 -21.64 -12.90 16.52
N SER A 177 -21.30 -13.61 17.60
CA SER A 177 -19.91 -13.75 18.08
C SER A 177 -18.96 -14.45 17.10
N SER A 178 -19.50 -15.20 16.13
CA SER A 178 -18.74 -16.02 15.16
C SER A 178 -18.37 -15.31 13.86
N GLN A 179 -18.83 -14.07 13.63
CA GLN A 179 -18.56 -13.37 12.37
C GLN A 179 -17.16 -12.77 12.36
N VAL A 180 -16.21 -13.52 11.81
CA VAL A 180 -14.80 -13.15 11.66
C VAL A 180 -14.49 -12.68 10.24
N ALA A 181 -13.62 -11.67 10.13
CA ALA A 181 -13.17 -11.19 8.83
C ALA A 181 -12.36 -12.29 8.14
N THR A 182 -12.69 -12.54 6.88
CA THR A 182 -11.98 -13.49 6.01
C THR A 182 -10.80 -12.85 5.29
N SER A 183 -10.86 -11.55 5.05
CA SER A 183 -9.72 -10.79 4.55
C SER A 183 -9.84 -9.30 4.90
N MET A 184 -8.72 -8.59 4.82
CA MET A 184 -8.66 -7.13 4.91
C MET A 184 -7.94 -6.58 3.68
N ALA A 185 -8.40 -5.45 3.16
CA ALA A 185 -7.78 -4.74 2.05
C ALA A 185 -7.38 -3.31 2.48
N VAL A 186 -6.18 -2.87 2.11
CA VAL A 186 -5.71 -1.48 2.22
C VAL A 186 -5.54 -0.94 0.80
N PHE A 187 -6.20 0.17 0.51
CA PHE A 187 -6.29 0.80 -0.81
C PHE A 187 -6.34 2.32 -0.68
N SER A 188 -6.16 3.06 -1.78
CA SER A 188 -6.37 4.50 -1.81
C SER A 188 -7.82 4.80 -2.22
N GLY A 189 -8.53 5.61 -1.44
CA GLY A 189 -9.92 6.01 -1.73
C GLY A 189 -10.79 6.11 -0.49
N ASP A 190 -11.97 6.71 -0.62
CA ASP A 190 -12.88 7.00 0.49
C ASP A 190 -13.75 5.79 0.89
N SER A 191 -14.02 4.89 -0.06
CA SER A 191 -14.70 3.63 0.16
C SER A 191 -14.23 2.57 -0.84
N TRP A 192 -14.44 1.29 -0.52
CA TRP A 192 -14.12 0.19 -1.43
C TRP A 192 -14.98 0.21 -2.69
N ALA A 193 -16.26 0.56 -2.55
CA ALA A 193 -17.20 0.66 -3.67
C ALA A 193 -16.72 1.71 -4.69
N ASP A 194 -16.24 2.85 -4.21
CA ASP A 194 -15.76 3.96 -5.06
C ASP A 194 -14.36 3.71 -5.63
N ALA A 195 -13.46 3.09 -4.84
CA ALA A 195 -12.09 2.84 -5.25
C ALA A 195 -11.92 1.65 -6.20
N ARG A 196 -12.73 0.58 -6.04
CA ARG A 196 -12.59 -0.67 -6.82
C ARG A 196 -12.62 -0.46 -8.35
N PRO A 197 -13.53 0.37 -8.93
CA PRO A 197 -13.59 0.60 -10.37
C PRO A 197 -12.34 1.31 -10.94
N THR A 198 -11.72 2.20 -10.17
CA THR A 198 -10.59 3.04 -10.60
C THR A 198 -9.24 2.59 -10.05
N LEU A 199 -9.20 1.56 -9.20
CA LEU A 199 -8.04 1.10 -8.44
C LEU A 199 -6.73 1.04 -9.23
N TRP A 200 -6.80 0.56 -10.48
CA TRP A 200 -5.64 0.34 -11.34
C TRP A 200 -5.23 1.56 -12.17
N THR A 201 -6.09 2.56 -12.28
CA THR A 201 -5.93 3.71 -13.18
C THR A 201 -5.89 5.05 -12.44
N GLU A 202 -6.32 5.09 -11.19
CA GLU A 202 -6.41 6.32 -10.40
C GLU A 202 -5.04 6.93 -10.11
N ILE A 203 -4.99 8.26 -10.05
CA ILE A 203 -3.82 9.04 -9.69
C ILE A 203 -3.50 8.80 -8.20
N LEU A 204 -2.39 8.13 -7.89
CA LEU A 204 -2.00 7.83 -6.50
C LEU A 204 -1.44 9.06 -5.78
N PRO A 205 -1.72 9.26 -4.49
CA PRO A 205 -1.09 10.33 -3.74
C PRO A 205 0.44 10.18 -3.67
N SER A 206 1.14 11.31 -3.56
CA SER A 206 2.61 11.34 -3.46
C SER A 206 3.10 10.51 -2.27
N ILE A 207 4.09 9.65 -2.52
CA ILE A 207 4.72 8.81 -1.47
C ILE A 207 5.37 9.71 -0.39
N LYS A 208 5.82 10.91 -0.78
CA LYS A 208 6.47 11.91 0.09
C LYS A 208 5.52 12.57 1.09
N SER A 209 4.20 12.55 0.87
CA SER A 209 3.22 13.12 1.81
C SER A 209 3.08 12.32 3.13
N THR A 210 3.82 11.22 3.26
CA THR A 210 3.63 10.19 4.29
C THR A 210 4.62 10.35 5.46
N SER A 211 4.30 11.21 6.42
CA SER A 211 5.17 11.56 7.56
C SER A 211 5.30 10.50 8.69
N VAL A 212 5.19 9.19 8.43
CA VAL A 212 5.16 8.16 9.51
C VAL A 212 6.05 6.93 9.26
N ILE A 213 6.83 6.88 8.17
CA ILE A 213 7.79 5.80 7.98
C ILE A 213 9.03 6.10 8.84
N PRO A 214 9.54 5.16 9.67
CA PRO A 214 10.83 5.32 10.31
C PRO A 214 11.86 5.62 9.23
N ARG A 215 12.61 6.71 9.39
CA ARG A 215 13.62 7.20 8.43
C ARG A 215 14.73 6.16 8.20
N GLY A 216 14.43 5.11 7.44
CA GLY A 216 15.40 4.30 6.71
C GLY A 216 15.73 5.04 5.42
N LYS A 217 17.03 5.19 5.14
CA LYS A 217 17.58 6.04 4.08
C LYS A 217 16.79 5.98 2.75
N ASP A 218 16.55 7.19 2.26
CA ASP A 218 16.16 7.61 0.92
C ASP A 218 14.73 7.29 0.44
N VAL A 219 13.82 8.23 0.73
CA VAL A 219 12.53 8.37 0.04
C VAL A 219 12.75 9.30 -1.16
N TYR A 220 12.76 8.72 -2.35
CA TYR A 220 12.93 9.48 -3.60
C TYR A 220 11.59 10.05 -4.09
N PRO A 221 11.61 11.15 -4.86
CA PRO A 221 10.39 11.81 -5.33
C PRO A 221 9.58 10.98 -6.30
N ASP A 222 8.31 11.38 -6.46
CA ASP A 222 7.49 10.94 -7.58
C ASP A 222 8.24 11.22 -8.90
N GLU A 223 8.23 10.21 -9.78
CA GLU A 223 8.82 10.26 -11.12
C GLU A 223 8.33 11.50 -11.90
N ILE A 224 9.03 11.88 -12.96
CA ILE A 224 8.55 12.94 -13.85
C ILE A 224 7.75 12.31 -14.99
N SER A 225 6.47 12.67 -15.13
CA SER A 225 5.61 12.22 -16.23
C SER A 225 5.78 13.06 -17.49
N LEU A 226 5.97 14.36 -17.31
CA LEU A 226 5.92 15.33 -18.39
C LEU A 226 6.88 16.47 -18.10
N ILE A 227 7.59 16.89 -19.15
CA ILE A 227 8.42 18.08 -19.13
C ILE A 227 7.86 19.05 -20.17
N ARG A 228 7.52 20.27 -19.74
CA ARG A 228 7.14 21.36 -20.62
C ARG A 228 8.26 22.38 -20.70
N MET A 229 8.71 22.66 -21.91
CA MET A 229 9.74 23.66 -22.18
C MET A 229 9.07 24.93 -22.71
N TYR A 230 9.30 26.07 -22.04
CA TYR A 230 8.65 27.35 -22.39
C TYR A 230 9.57 28.32 -23.13
N GLY A 231 10.82 27.95 -23.38
CA GLY A 231 11.85 28.88 -23.87
C GLY A 231 12.42 29.75 -22.76
N GLY A 232 13.43 30.56 -23.08
CA GLY A 232 14.08 31.46 -22.11
C GLY A 232 14.72 30.77 -20.90
N GLY A 233 15.07 29.48 -21.01
CA GLY A 233 15.62 28.69 -19.91
C GLY A 233 14.60 28.16 -18.90
N LYS A 234 13.29 28.33 -19.14
CA LYS A 234 12.23 27.85 -18.24
C LYS A 234 11.74 26.45 -18.60
N ILE A 235 11.89 25.51 -17.67
CA ILE A 235 11.52 24.09 -17.81
C ILE A 235 10.58 23.72 -16.65
N GLN A 236 9.36 23.27 -16.94
CA GLN A 236 8.44 22.79 -15.91
C GLN A 236 8.34 21.27 -15.95
N LEU A 237 8.54 20.64 -14.80
CA LEU A 237 8.51 19.20 -14.63
C LEU A 237 7.26 18.85 -13.82
N PHE A 238 6.43 18.00 -14.39
CA PHE A 238 5.22 17.49 -13.75
C PHE A 238 5.53 16.15 -13.13
N ARG A 239 5.18 16.01 -11.86
CA ARG A 239 5.28 14.75 -11.14
C ARG A 239 4.24 13.79 -11.70
N LYS A 240 4.66 12.57 -11.96
CA LYS A 240 3.82 11.45 -12.35
C LYS A 240 2.83 11.18 -11.22
N TRP A 241 1.57 10.94 -11.58
CA TRP A 241 0.50 10.59 -10.63
C TRP A 241 0.25 11.62 -9.54
N THR A 242 0.61 12.88 -9.73
CA THR A 242 0.12 13.94 -8.84
C THR A 242 -0.22 15.16 -9.67
N ASN A 243 -0.95 16.10 -9.06
CA ASN A 243 -1.12 17.43 -9.65
C ASN A 243 0.06 18.36 -9.33
N ASN A 244 1.17 17.84 -8.79
CA ASN A 244 2.33 18.64 -8.43
C ASN A 244 3.26 18.86 -9.64
N SER A 245 3.81 20.06 -9.73
CA SER A 245 4.85 20.40 -10.70
C SER A 245 5.80 21.41 -10.08
N PHE A 246 7.03 21.45 -10.58
CA PHE A 246 8.02 22.45 -10.20
C PHE A 246 8.75 22.96 -11.45
N VAL A 247 9.39 24.12 -11.33
CA VAL A 247 10.05 24.81 -12.45
C VAL A 247 11.55 24.90 -12.19
N ILE A 248 12.32 24.58 -13.21
CA ILE A 248 13.75 24.83 -13.29
C ILE A 248 13.96 26.02 -14.23
N ASN A 249 14.59 27.06 -13.73
CA ASN A 249 15.06 28.22 -14.50
C ASN A 249 16.57 28.09 -14.69
N LEU A 250 17.02 27.88 -15.93
CA LEU A 250 18.44 27.76 -16.26
C LEU A 250 19.18 29.07 -15.93
N GLY A 251 20.23 28.97 -15.12
CA GLY A 251 21.02 30.11 -14.65
C GLY A 251 20.56 30.68 -13.30
N GLU A 252 19.38 30.29 -12.80
CA GLU A 252 18.85 30.75 -11.50
C GLU A 252 18.68 29.61 -10.50
N THR A 253 18.08 28.48 -10.90
CA THR A 253 17.83 27.35 -10.01
C THR A 253 19.14 26.71 -9.55
N THR A 254 19.32 26.61 -8.23
CA THR A 254 20.57 26.09 -7.64
C THR A 254 20.58 24.55 -7.61
N PRO A 255 21.76 23.92 -7.52
CA PRO A 255 21.85 22.47 -7.31
C PRO A 255 21.12 22.00 -6.03
N GLN A 256 21.10 22.82 -4.98
CA GLN A 256 20.41 22.53 -3.72
C GLN A 256 18.88 22.46 -3.93
N ASP A 257 18.32 23.39 -4.72
CA ASP A 257 16.90 23.37 -5.06
C ASP A 257 16.54 22.09 -5.84
N LEU A 258 17.41 21.70 -6.78
CA LEU A 258 17.23 20.46 -7.53
C LEU A 258 17.29 19.23 -6.63
N ILE A 259 18.19 19.18 -5.64
CA ILE A 259 18.28 18.06 -4.69
C ILE A 259 17.06 18.01 -3.78
N MET A 260 16.55 19.17 -3.34
CA MET A 260 15.33 19.24 -2.54
C MET A 260 14.12 18.69 -3.31
N GLU A 261 14.00 19.05 -4.58
CA GLU A 261 12.93 18.59 -5.46
C GLU A 261 13.12 17.13 -5.89
N LEU A 262 14.22 16.83 -6.58
CA LEU A 262 14.49 15.57 -7.27
C LEU A 262 15.19 14.51 -6.41
N GLY A 263 15.63 14.86 -5.20
CA GLY A 263 16.48 13.99 -4.39
C GLY A 263 17.93 13.98 -4.87
N PRO A 264 18.82 13.26 -4.16
CA PRO A 264 20.21 13.17 -4.54
C PRO A 264 20.35 12.42 -5.88
N PRO A 265 21.28 12.84 -6.76
CA PRO A 265 21.51 12.16 -8.02
C PRO A 265 22.17 10.79 -7.79
N ASN A 266 21.84 9.81 -8.64
CA ASN A 266 22.45 8.48 -8.58
C ASN A 266 23.96 8.50 -8.89
N ALA A 267 24.44 9.51 -9.62
CA ALA A 267 25.86 9.67 -9.95
C ALA A 267 26.19 11.15 -10.17
N ILE A 268 27.44 11.52 -9.89
CA ILE A 268 27.96 12.88 -10.12
C ILE A 268 29.06 12.80 -11.17
N TYR A 269 28.85 13.45 -12.31
CA TYR A 269 29.90 13.63 -13.32
C TYR A 269 30.53 15.01 -13.16
N ARG A 270 31.84 15.05 -12.90
CA ARG A 270 32.61 16.30 -12.89
C ARG A 270 33.24 16.49 -14.27
N ARG A 271 32.88 17.57 -14.95
CA ARG A 271 33.53 17.96 -16.20
C ARG A 271 34.99 18.33 -15.89
N ASN A 272 35.94 17.58 -16.44
CA ASN A 272 37.34 17.97 -16.41
C ASN A 272 37.52 19.19 -17.32
N ASP A 273 37.71 20.36 -16.71
CA ASP A 273 37.97 21.60 -17.43
C ASP A 273 39.41 21.53 -17.98
N GLN A 274 39.60 20.94 -19.17
CA GLN A 274 40.88 20.97 -19.88
C GLN A 274 41.13 22.37 -20.47
N LYS A 275 41.27 23.38 -19.60
CA LYS A 275 41.53 24.75 -20.05
C LYS A 275 43.00 25.09 -20.31
N MET A 276 43.96 24.16 -20.15
CA MET A 276 45.38 24.47 -20.37
C MET A 276 46.19 23.32 -20.99
N VAL A 277 45.81 22.84 -22.17
CA VAL A 277 46.69 21.95 -22.97
C VAL A 277 47.23 22.64 -24.24
N ILE A 278 46.64 23.77 -24.65
CA ILE A 278 46.99 24.42 -25.93
C ILE A 278 48.25 25.32 -25.84
N HIS A 279 48.76 25.63 -24.63
CA HIS A 279 49.92 26.53 -24.45
C HIS A 279 51.26 25.84 -24.16
N LYS A 280 51.39 24.51 -24.26
CA LYS A 280 52.66 23.82 -23.93
C LYS A 280 53.61 23.54 -25.10
N ASN A 281 53.24 23.83 -26.35
CA ASN A 281 54.08 23.54 -27.52
C ASN A 281 54.56 24.79 -28.28
N ALA A 282 54.95 25.84 -27.56
CA ALA A 282 55.66 26.98 -28.15
C ALA A 282 56.82 27.38 -27.22
N ASN A 283 57.87 26.57 -27.20
CA ASN A 283 59.26 26.97 -26.95
C ASN A 283 60.13 25.72 -27.09
N ASN A 284 60.67 25.53 -28.29
CA ASN A 284 61.92 24.80 -28.54
C ASN A 284 62.74 25.67 -29.48
#